data_AF-A0A9Q9WUP9-F1
#
_entry.id   AF-A0A9Q9WUP9-F1
#
_cell.length_a   1.000
_cell.length_b   1.000
_cell.length_c   1.000
_cell.angle_alpha   90.00
_cell.angle_beta   90.00
_cell.angle_gamma   90.00
#
_symmetry.space_group_name_H-M   'P 1'
#
loop_
_entity.id
_entity.type
_entity.pdbx_description
1 polymer ?
#
loop_
_entity_poly.entity_id
_entity_poly.type
_entity_poly.pdbx_seq_one_letter_code
_entity_poly.pdbx_strand_id
1 'polypeptide(L)'
;MDYSVQFRREASGELTLKPSPEAVALATAYRKNPTPGRSWPASRVKEEAIARVAAAGGDTSSHHLVLSESALQFGQYRGKTFKWLLSSDVGYAAMVLAVHQREREGGDTTQSAVMGNKDALLWYASLFPDMVAAISERRVREGTGTPAQEDRVLVGFGNFATMSFKDLYEATDRDRKGFIKWARKQTARPGTKMETLQKYIRRRDAEMLSESAPPADVTQPSSQPEPLPSATRAAAPEQRPLSTEELLLPEGWRQTLPKEQHLWVSKALFTRDKSGRLALTKNLRLWWHPPGPRPLPTVAVLASR
;
A
#
# COMPACT_ATOMS: atom_id res chain seq x y z
N MET A 1 28.53 -13.71 -5.10
CA MET A 1 27.83 -12.41 -5.06
C MET A 1 26.72 -12.49 -4.01
N ASP A 2 26.41 -11.40 -3.29
CA ASP A 2 25.40 -11.40 -2.23
C ASP A 2 24.39 -10.26 -2.46
N TYR A 3 23.10 -10.55 -2.22
CA TYR A 3 22.00 -9.58 -2.32
C TYR A 3 21.84 -8.74 -1.04
N SER A 4 22.55 -9.05 0.05
CA SER A 4 22.41 -8.33 1.31
C SER A 4 22.78 -6.85 1.19
N VAL A 5 22.01 -6.00 1.87
CA VAL A 5 22.22 -4.55 1.94
C VAL A 5 23.11 -4.20 3.13
N GLN A 6 24.08 -3.33 2.91
CA GLN A 6 24.89 -2.77 4.00
C GLN A 6 24.23 -1.48 4.51
N PHE A 7 23.32 -1.64 5.47
CA PHE A 7 22.66 -0.51 6.09
C PHE A 7 23.63 0.33 6.92
N ARG A 8 23.62 1.65 6.71
CA ARG A 8 24.31 2.58 7.61
C ARG A 8 23.50 2.75 8.88
N ARG A 9 24.19 2.75 10.02
CA ARG A 9 23.60 2.96 11.33
C ARG A 9 24.30 4.10 12.06
N GLU A 10 23.54 4.83 12.85
CA GLU A 10 24.09 5.80 13.80
C GLU A 10 24.75 5.08 14.99
N ALA A 11 25.48 5.80 15.83
CA ALA A 11 26.13 5.23 17.02
C ALA A 11 25.15 4.56 17.99
N SER A 12 23.87 4.98 17.97
CA SER A 12 22.77 4.36 18.72
C SER A 12 22.31 3.01 18.16
N GLY A 13 22.81 2.59 16.98
CA GLY A 13 22.33 1.43 16.24
C GLY A 13 21.10 1.70 15.36
N GLU A 14 20.51 2.90 15.44
CA GLU A 14 19.37 3.31 14.60
C GLU A 14 19.79 3.44 13.14
N LEU A 15 18.87 3.12 12.23
CA LEU A 15 19.11 3.18 10.80
C LEU A 15 19.30 4.63 10.34
N THR A 16 20.41 4.91 9.67
CA THR A 16 20.69 6.26 9.16
C THR A 16 19.80 6.54 7.94
N LEU A 17 18.84 7.44 8.11
CA LEU A 17 17.95 7.88 7.02
C LEU A 17 18.62 8.91 6.09
N LYS A 18 19.72 9.54 6.51
CA LYS A 18 20.41 10.56 5.72
C LYS A 18 21.20 9.94 4.55
N PRO A 19 21.25 10.62 3.38
CA PRO A 19 22.04 10.17 2.24
C PRO A 19 23.54 10.10 2.56
N SER A 20 24.24 9.19 1.89
CA SER A 20 25.71 9.14 1.89
C SER A 20 26.30 10.36 1.17
N PRO A 21 27.59 10.68 1.37
CA PRO A 21 28.27 11.70 0.56
C PRO A 21 28.17 11.45 -0.95
N GLU A 22 28.29 10.19 -1.40
CA GLU A 22 28.09 9.81 -2.81
C GLU A 22 26.66 10.11 -3.27
N ALA A 23 25.66 9.75 -2.46
CA ALA A 23 24.25 9.99 -2.77
C ALA A 23 23.91 11.49 -2.78
N VAL A 24 24.54 12.31 -1.93
CA VAL A 24 24.41 13.77 -1.97
C VAL A 24 25.01 14.34 -3.25
N ALA A 25 26.20 13.86 -3.65
CA ALA A 25 26.86 14.32 -4.88
C ALA A 25 26.01 13.99 -6.12
N LEU A 26 25.49 12.78 -6.22
CA LEU A 26 24.61 12.36 -7.32
C LEU A 26 23.30 13.15 -7.36
N ALA A 27 22.65 13.33 -6.21
CA ALA A 27 21.43 14.13 -6.13
C ALA A 27 21.68 15.59 -6.54
N THR A 28 22.82 16.16 -6.15
CA THR A 28 23.22 17.51 -6.54
C THR A 28 23.49 17.62 -8.04
N ALA A 29 24.20 16.65 -8.63
CA ALA A 29 24.44 16.59 -10.07
C ALA A 29 23.12 16.46 -10.85
N TYR A 30 22.21 15.59 -10.40
CA TYR A 30 20.90 15.42 -11.01
C TYR A 30 20.05 16.68 -10.98
N ARG A 31 20.10 17.48 -9.89
CA ARG A 31 19.39 18.77 -9.84
C ARG A 31 19.90 19.78 -10.85
N LYS A 32 21.20 19.76 -11.16
CA LYS A 32 21.80 20.64 -12.17
C LYS A 32 21.44 20.17 -13.57
N ASN A 33 21.63 18.88 -13.83
CA ASN A 33 21.38 18.26 -15.12
C ASN A 33 20.57 16.96 -14.92
N PRO A 34 19.23 17.04 -14.91
CA PRO A 34 18.39 15.86 -14.76
C PRO A 34 18.65 14.89 -15.90
N THR A 35 18.89 13.62 -15.60
CA THR A 35 19.15 12.61 -16.62
C THR A 35 17.89 12.41 -17.49
N PRO A 36 17.89 12.85 -18.76
CA PRO A 36 16.76 12.62 -19.63
C PRO A 36 16.74 11.13 -20.02
N GLY A 37 15.57 10.52 -20.06
CA GLY A 37 15.48 9.14 -20.52
C GLY A 37 14.11 8.50 -20.31
N ARG A 38 13.69 7.74 -21.32
CA ARG A 38 12.53 6.85 -21.21
C ARG A 38 12.84 5.74 -20.22
N SER A 39 11.93 5.47 -19.29
CA SER A 39 12.00 4.32 -18.39
C SER A 39 11.86 3.02 -19.18
N TRP A 40 12.66 2.03 -18.80
CA TRP A 40 12.66 0.75 -19.51
C TRP A 40 11.64 -0.22 -18.91
N PRO A 41 10.99 -1.06 -19.74
CA PRO A 41 10.11 -2.11 -19.25
C PRO A 41 10.81 -3.06 -18.28
N ALA A 42 10.03 -3.68 -17.39
CA ALA A 42 10.55 -4.58 -16.35
C ALA A 42 11.37 -5.75 -16.92
N SER A 43 11.00 -6.28 -18.09
CA SER A 43 11.76 -7.35 -18.77
C SER A 43 13.19 -6.93 -19.08
N ARG A 44 13.38 -5.76 -19.70
CA ARG A 44 14.70 -5.23 -20.06
C ARG A 44 15.55 -4.93 -18.84
N VAL A 45 14.96 -4.37 -17.79
CA VAL A 45 15.67 -4.11 -16.51
C VAL A 45 16.14 -5.44 -15.89
N LYS A 46 15.28 -6.47 -15.92
CA LYS A 46 15.59 -7.81 -15.42
C LYS A 46 16.70 -8.48 -16.25
N GLU A 47 16.64 -8.39 -17.57
CA GLU A 47 17.68 -8.93 -18.47
C GLU A 47 19.05 -8.31 -18.20
N GLU A 48 19.13 -6.98 -18.06
CA GLU A 48 20.39 -6.33 -17.70
C GLU A 48 20.89 -6.73 -16.31
N ALA A 49 19.98 -6.86 -15.34
CA ALA A 49 20.35 -7.31 -14.01
C ALA A 49 20.91 -8.74 -14.03
N ILE A 50 20.27 -9.66 -14.78
CA ILE A 50 20.76 -11.01 -15.02
C ILE A 50 22.16 -10.98 -15.65
N ALA A 51 22.38 -10.14 -16.65
CA ALA A 51 23.68 -9.99 -17.28
C ALA A 51 24.76 -9.51 -16.30
N ARG A 52 24.44 -8.54 -15.42
CA ARG A 52 25.35 -8.08 -14.36
C ARG A 52 25.66 -9.19 -13.36
N VAL A 53 24.64 -9.94 -12.94
CA VAL A 53 24.80 -11.09 -12.04
C VAL A 53 25.71 -12.15 -12.65
N ALA A 54 25.48 -12.51 -13.92
CA ALA A 54 26.31 -13.48 -14.65
C ALA A 54 27.77 -13.00 -14.77
N ALA A 55 27.98 -11.74 -15.16
CA ALA A 55 29.30 -11.16 -15.30
C ALA A 55 30.08 -11.12 -13.97
N ALA A 56 29.38 -11.01 -12.85
CA ALA A 56 29.98 -11.06 -11.51
C ALA A 56 30.08 -12.48 -10.92
N GLY A 57 29.81 -13.53 -11.72
CA GLY A 57 29.86 -14.93 -11.28
C GLY A 57 28.79 -15.30 -10.25
N GLY A 58 27.66 -14.57 -10.22
CA GLY A 58 26.51 -14.84 -9.36
C GLY A 58 25.50 -15.80 -9.99
N ASP A 59 24.58 -16.31 -9.15
CA ASP A 59 23.48 -17.16 -9.59
C ASP A 59 22.36 -16.34 -10.23
N THR A 60 22.19 -16.49 -11.55
CA THR A 60 21.17 -15.78 -12.34
C THR A 60 19.75 -16.28 -12.11
N SER A 61 19.59 -17.47 -11.51
CA SER A 61 18.27 -18.00 -11.12
C SER A 61 17.78 -17.42 -9.80
N SER A 62 18.68 -16.86 -8.98
CA SER A 62 18.34 -16.21 -7.72
C SER A 62 17.59 -14.90 -7.96
N HIS A 63 16.29 -14.92 -7.70
CA HIS A 63 15.45 -13.73 -7.86
C HIS A 63 15.90 -12.56 -7.00
N HIS A 64 16.34 -12.81 -5.76
CA HIS A 64 16.81 -11.77 -4.84
C HIS A 64 18.07 -11.08 -5.36
N LEU A 65 18.99 -11.83 -5.95
CA LEU A 65 20.23 -11.30 -6.52
C LEU A 65 19.96 -10.49 -7.80
N VAL A 66 19.04 -10.97 -8.64
CA VAL A 66 18.59 -10.20 -9.81
C VAL A 66 17.90 -8.91 -9.40
N LEU A 67 17.08 -8.93 -8.35
CA LEU A 67 16.49 -7.71 -7.79
C LEU A 67 17.54 -6.76 -7.22
N SER A 68 18.56 -7.26 -6.50
CA SER A 68 19.62 -6.42 -5.94
C SER A 68 20.39 -5.66 -7.01
N GLU A 69 20.59 -6.28 -8.18
CA GLU A 69 21.28 -5.72 -9.35
C GLU A 69 20.37 -4.99 -10.36
N SER A 70 19.06 -4.92 -10.08
CA SER A 70 18.10 -4.19 -10.91
C SER A 70 18.32 -2.68 -10.77
N ALA A 71 18.37 -1.98 -11.91
CA ALA A 71 18.63 -0.56 -11.95
C ALA A 71 17.35 0.27 -11.76
N LEU A 72 17.46 1.35 -11.00
CA LEU A 72 16.42 2.36 -10.84
C LEU A 72 16.09 3.01 -12.18
N GLN A 73 14.80 3.03 -12.50
CA GLN A 73 14.25 3.66 -13.71
C GLN A 73 13.57 5.00 -13.41
N PHE A 74 13.88 5.64 -12.28
CA PHE A 74 13.29 6.91 -11.89
C PHE A 74 14.19 7.68 -10.93
N GLY A 75 13.84 8.94 -10.72
CA GLY A 75 14.39 9.78 -9.65
C GLY A 75 15.87 10.15 -9.84
N GLN A 76 16.41 10.76 -8.79
CA GLN A 76 17.75 11.34 -8.80
C GLN A 76 18.89 10.30 -8.83
N TYR A 77 18.55 9.03 -8.64
CA TYR A 77 19.49 7.91 -8.62
C TYR A 77 19.28 6.94 -9.79
N ARG A 78 18.59 7.39 -10.84
CA ARG A 78 18.36 6.59 -12.06
C ARG A 78 19.67 5.94 -12.54
N GLY A 79 19.61 4.64 -12.84
CA GLY A 79 20.76 3.84 -13.28
C GLY A 79 21.55 3.18 -12.14
N LYS A 80 21.43 3.64 -10.88
CA LYS A 80 21.99 2.91 -9.73
C LYS A 80 21.12 1.70 -9.39
N THR A 81 21.72 0.69 -8.76
CA THR A 81 21.01 -0.54 -8.41
C THR A 81 20.11 -0.35 -7.19
N PHE A 82 19.11 -1.23 -7.03
CA PHE A 82 18.27 -1.24 -5.83
C PHE A 82 19.10 -1.45 -4.56
N LYS A 83 20.08 -2.36 -4.61
CA LYS A 83 21.04 -2.55 -3.51
C LYS A 83 21.82 -1.29 -3.17
N TRP A 84 22.31 -0.57 -4.18
CA TRP A 84 23.01 0.69 -3.97
C TRP A 84 22.10 1.70 -3.27
N LEU A 85 20.84 1.85 -3.71
CA LEU A 85 19.91 2.79 -3.09
C LEU A 85 19.68 2.49 -1.60
N LEU A 86 19.36 1.24 -1.25
CA LEU A 86 19.09 0.86 0.14
C LEU A 86 20.33 0.97 1.03
N SER A 87 21.53 0.88 0.44
CA SER A 87 22.80 1.10 1.16
C SER A 87 23.13 2.59 1.27
N SER A 88 22.67 3.43 0.34
CA SER A 88 23.16 4.81 0.14
C SER A 88 22.20 5.91 0.59
N ASP A 89 20.88 5.72 0.49
CA ASP A 89 19.88 6.71 0.90
C ASP A 89 18.54 6.04 1.27
N VAL A 90 18.49 5.52 2.49
CA VAL A 90 17.30 4.87 3.05
C VAL A 90 16.13 5.84 3.16
N GLY A 91 16.39 7.10 3.56
CA GLY A 91 15.34 8.10 3.74
C GLY A 91 14.60 8.39 2.44
N TYR A 92 15.33 8.52 1.32
CA TYR A 92 14.74 8.65 0.00
C TYR A 92 13.98 7.38 -0.42
N ALA A 93 14.57 6.20 -0.22
CA ALA A 93 13.92 4.93 -0.54
C ALA A 93 12.58 4.76 0.21
N ALA A 94 12.58 4.98 1.52
CA ALA A 94 11.39 4.90 2.36
C ALA A 94 10.31 5.91 1.93
N MET A 95 10.71 7.14 1.57
CA MET A 95 9.78 8.15 1.04
C MET A 95 9.12 7.69 -0.26
N VAL A 96 9.92 7.25 -1.25
CA VAL A 96 9.38 6.81 -2.55
C VAL A 96 8.44 5.62 -2.37
N LEU A 97 8.83 4.64 -1.55
CA LEU A 97 8.05 3.42 -1.35
C LEU A 97 6.79 3.65 -0.51
N ALA A 98 6.81 4.57 0.45
CA ALA A 98 5.60 4.97 1.19
C ALA A 98 4.57 5.62 0.25
N VAL A 99 5.01 6.52 -0.63
CA VAL A 99 4.15 7.12 -1.65
C VAL A 99 3.62 6.05 -2.62
N HIS A 100 4.49 5.16 -3.09
CA HIS A 100 4.10 4.08 -4.01
C HIS A 100 3.08 3.12 -3.39
N GLN A 101 3.23 2.73 -2.12
CA GLN A 101 2.23 1.92 -1.42
C GLN A 101 0.88 2.62 -1.40
N ARG A 102 0.86 3.93 -1.12
CA ARG A 102 -0.38 4.72 -1.13
C ARG A 102 -1.00 4.82 -2.52
N GLU A 103 -0.19 4.99 -3.57
CA GLU A 103 -0.66 4.97 -4.97
C GLU A 103 -1.36 3.64 -5.27
N ARG A 104 -0.74 2.51 -4.90
CA ARG A 104 -1.31 1.16 -5.09
C ARG A 104 -2.58 0.92 -4.26
N GLU A 105 -2.58 1.29 -2.99
CA GLU A 105 -3.74 1.16 -2.08
C GLU A 105 -4.91 2.05 -2.51
N GLY A 106 -4.62 3.21 -3.10
CA GLY A 106 -5.60 4.12 -3.69
C GLY A 106 -6.21 3.62 -5.00
N GLY A 107 -5.84 2.42 -5.47
CA GLY A 107 -6.40 1.80 -6.66
C GLY A 107 -5.63 2.09 -7.96
N ASP A 108 -4.43 2.69 -7.89
CA ASP A 108 -3.61 2.85 -9.09
C ASP A 108 -3.10 1.48 -9.57
N THR A 109 -3.71 1.00 -10.65
CA THR A 109 -3.38 -0.27 -11.32
C THR A 109 -2.49 -0.08 -12.53
N THR A 110 -1.96 1.12 -12.74
CA THR A 110 -1.08 1.44 -13.88
C THR A 110 0.10 0.48 -13.97
N GLN A 111 0.32 -0.08 -15.16
CA GLN A 111 1.40 -1.03 -15.47
C GLN A 111 2.55 -0.35 -16.24
N SER A 112 2.81 0.93 -15.94
CA SER A 112 3.89 1.66 -16.60
C SER A 112 5.25 1.08 -16.18
N ALA A 113 6.27 1.27 -17.04
CA ALA A 113 7.65 0.86 -16.76
C ALA A 113 8.17 1.38 -15.41
N VAL A 114 7.80 2.60 -15.03
CA VAL A 114 8.18 3.19 -13.74
C VAL A 114 7.48 2.47 -12.58
N MET A 115 6.19 2.19 -12.71
CA MET A 115 5.42 1.52 -11.66
C MET A 115 5.91 0.10 -11.43
N GLY A 116 6.15 -0.67 -12.50
CA GLY A 116 6.74 -2.00 -12.38
C GLY A 116 8.15 -1.97 -11.75
N ASN A 117 8.94 -0.93 -12.02
CA ASN A 117 10.25 -0.76 -11.39
C ASN A 117 10.13 -0.41 -9.89
N LYS A 118 9.15 0.43 -9.51
CA LYS A 118 8.83 0.71 -8.09
C LYS A 118 8.30 -0.53 -7.38
N ASP A 119 7.46 -1.35 -8.02
CA ASP A 119 6.99 -2.62 -7.45
C ASP A 119 8.16 -3.57 -7.18
N ALA A 120 9.08 -3.72 -8.15
CA ALA A 120 10.27 -4.56 -7.98
C ALA A 120 11.18 -4.04 -6.86
N LEU A 121 11.34 -2.71 -6.74
CA LEU A 121 12.08 -2.10 -5.63
C LEU A 121 11.37 -2.36 -4.29
N LEU A 122 10.04 -2.29 -4.24
CA LEU A 122 9.26 -2.58 -3.05
C LEU A 122 9.46 -4.04 -2.62
N TRP A 123 9.35 -4.99 -3.56
CA TRP A 123 9.61 -6.41 -3.32
C TRP A 123 11.00 -6.65 -2.72
N TYR A 124 12.03 -6.03 -3.30
CA TYR A 124 13.39 -6.13 -2.80
C TYR A 124 13.54 -5.51 -1.40
N ALA A 125 12.98 -4.31 -1.18
CA ALA A 125 13.03 -3.65 0.12
C ALA A 125 12.30 -4.45 1.21
N SER A 126 11.20 -5.14 0.86
CA SER A 126 10.44 -5.99 1.79
C SER A 126 11.21 -7.22 2.29
N LEU A 127 12.35 -7.57 1.69
CA LEU A 127 13.25 -8.60 2.22
C LEU A 127 13.93 -8.17 3.53
N PHE A 128 13.95 -6.86 3.83
CA PHE A 128 14.70 -6.30 4.95
C PHE A 128 13.73 -5.69 5.98
N PRO A 129 13.63 -6.24 7.21
CA PRO A 129 12.76 -5.72 8.26
C PRO A 129 12.98 -4.23 8.56
N ASP A 130 14.24 -3.78 8.53
CA ASP A 130 14.62 -2.38 8.72
C ASP A 130 13.94 -1.44 7.70
N MET A 131 13.86 -1.86 6.42
CA MET A 131 13.19 -1.08 5.38
C MET A 131 11.68 -1.10 5.56
N VAL A 132 11.10 -2.24 5.91
CA VAL A 132 9.66 -2.35 6.19
C VAL A 132 9.28 -1.41 7.34
N ALA A 133 10.08 -1.39 8.41
CA ALA A 133 9.91 -0.48 9.54
C ALA A 133 10.05 0.99 9.10
N ALA A 134 11.09 1.33 8.34
CA ALA A 134 11.31 2.71 7.87
C ALA A 134 10.17 3.22 6.96
N ILE A 135 9.64 2.38 6.07
CA ILE A 135 8.48 2.71 5.22
C ILE A 135 7.23 2.90 6.08
N SER A 136 6.99 2.00 7.04
CA SER A 136 5.84 2.09 7.95
C SER A 136 5.89 3.37 8.80
N GLU A 137 7.03 3.67 9.41
CA GLU A 137 7.22 4.88 10.21
C GLU A 137 7.06 6.14 9.36
N ARG A 138 7.55 6.13 8.11
CA ARG A 138 7.33 7.23 7.16
C ARG A 138 5.85 7.49 6.94
N ARG A 139 5.06 6.44 6.69
CA ARG A 139 3.60 6.56 6.49
C ARG A 139 2.90 7.09 7.72
N VAL A 140 3.21 6.56 8.90
CA VAL A 140 2.63 7.01 10.18
C VAL A 140 2.95 8.48 10.43
N ARG A 141 4.21 8.89 10.25
CA ARG A 141 4.63 10.29 10.42
C ARG A 141 3.90 11.25 9.47
N GLU A 142 3.63 10.81 8.24
CA GLU A 142 2.86 11.55 7.24
C GLU A 142 1.33 11.46 7.43
N GLY A 143 0.84 10.72 8.43
CA GLY A 143 -0.60 10.55 8.69
C GLY A 143 -1.32 9.65 7.68
N THR A 144 -0.57 8.82 6.94
CA THR A 144 -1.09 7.89 5.93
C THR A 144 -0.89 6.42 6.32
N GLY A 145 -0.44 6.17 7.55
CA GLY A 145 -0.32 4.84 8.12
C GLY A 145 -1.67 4.28 8.56
N THR A 146 -1.77 2.95 8.58
CA THR A 146 -2.91 2.24 9.17
C THR A 146 -2.77 2.17 10.70
N PRO A 147 -3.86 1.98 11.46
CA PRO A 147 -3.78 1.80 12.91
C PRO A 147 -2.81 0.67 13.32
N ALA A 148 -2.80 -0.43 12.57
CA ALA A 148 -1.90 -1.56 12.81
C ALA A 148 -0.41 -1.22 12.59
N GLN A 149 -0.11 -0.28 11.68
CA GLN A 149 1.25 0.23 11.48
C GLN A 149 1.65 1.16 12.62
N GLU A 150 0.74 2.03 13.08
CA GLU A 150 0.99 2.92 14.22
C GLU A 150 1.27 2.15 15.51
N ASP A 151 0.52 1.09 15.79
CA ASP A 151 0.69 0.25 16.98
C ASP A 151 2.10 -0.31 17.12
N ARG A 152 2.80 -0.55 16.00
CA ARG A 152 4.15 -1.13 15.96
C ARG A 152 5.27 -0.09 16.04
N VAL A 153 4.96 1.20 15.92
CA VAL A 153 5.97 2.26 15.99
C VAL A 153 6.58 2.29 17.38
N LEU A 154 7.90 2.35 17.45
CA LEU A 154 8.62 2.47 18.72
C LEU A 154 8.59 3.92 19.22
N VAL A 155 8.53 4.10 20.55
CA VAL A 155 8.65 5.42 21.18
C VAL A 155 9.94 6.11 20.75
N GLY A 156 11.05 5.39 20.74
CA GLY A 156 12.34 5.84 20.21
C GLY A 156 13.01 6.98 20.99
N PHE A 157 12.55 7.30 22.21
CA PHE A 157 13.19 8.24 23.13
C PHE A 157 12.84 7.94 24.59
N GLY A 158 13.66 8.46 25.52
CA GLY A 158 13.46 8.29 26.96
C GLY A 158 13.54 6.83 27.43
N ASN A 159 13.04 6.57 28.64
CA ASN A 159 13.14 5.26 29.29
C ASN A 159 12.29 4.16 28.63
N PHE A 160 11.36 4.53 27.75
CA PHE A 160 10.49 3.60 27.03
C PHE A 160 10.82 3.52 25.54
N ALA A 161 12.02 3.95 25.13
CA ALA A 161 12.41 4.07 23.72
C ALA A 161 12.21 2.78 22.91
N THR A 162 12.37 1.61 23.53
CA THR A 162 12.23 0.31 22.87
C THR A 162 10.82 -0.27 22.92
N MET A 163 9.87 0.40 23.56
CA MET A 163 8.47 -0.03 23.57
C MET A 163 7.74 0.44 22.33
N SER A 164 6.80 -0.37 21.87
CA SER A 164 5.85 0.07 20.84
C SER A 164 4.84 1.06 21.43
N PHE A 165 4.20 1.85 20.57
CA PHE A 165 3.13 2.76 20.96
C PHE A 165 1.99 2.02 21.64
N LYS A 166 1.61 0.86 21.10
CA LYS A 166 0.56 0.02 21.67
C LYS A 166 0.92 -0.48 23.06
N ASP A 167 2.09 -1.08 23.23
CA ASP A 167 2.52 -1.63 24.51
C ASP A 167 2.64 -0.54 25.57
N LEU A 168 3.09 0.66 25.18
CA LEU A 168 3.16 1.80 26.10
C LEU A 168 1.77 2.31 26.49
N TYR A 169 0.82 2.37 25.55
CA TYR A 169 -0.52 2.89 25.78
C TYR A 169 -1.41 1.92 26.59
N GLU A 170 -1.33 0.63 26.30
CA GLU A 170 -2.13 -0.42 26.95
C GLU A 170 -1.59 -0.84 28.32
N ALA A 171 -0.40 -0.37 28.67
CA ALA A 171 0.22 -0.66 29.95
C ALA A 171 -0.62 -0.22 31.16
N THR A 172 -0.65 -1.07 32.19
CA THR A 172 -1.46 -0.86 33.39
C THR A 172 -0.69 -0.30 34.57
N ASP A 173 0.64 -0.35 34.55
CA ASP A 173 1.51 0.11 35.63
C ASP A 173 1.55 1.66 35.74
N ARG A 174 1.95 2.12 36.93
CA ARG A 174 1.95 3.55 37.26
C ARG A 174 2.95 4.36 36.44
N ASP A 175 4.10 3.78 36.10
CA ASP A 175 5.18 4.50 35.43
C ASP A 175 4.81 4.81 33.98
N ARG A 176 4.34 3.81 33.22
CA ARG A 176 3.91 3.97 31.83
C ARG A 176 2.65 4.84 31.73
N LYS A 177 1.68 4.67 32.63
CA LYS A 177 0.52 5.60 32.73
C LYS A 177 0.95 7.02 33.05
N GLY A 178 1.92 7.20 33.94
CA GLY A 178 2.52 8.48 34.27
C GLY A 178 3.17 9.14 33.05
N PHE A 179 3.92 8.35 32.28
CA PHE A 179 4.57 8.82 31.05
C PHE A 179 3.57 9.24 29.97
N ILE A 180 2.51 8.45 29.72
CA ILE A 180 1.45 8.83 28.78
C ILE A 180 0.76 10.14 29.23
N LYS A 181 0.48 10.29 30.52
CA LYS A 181 -0.09 11.54 31.08
C LYS A 181 0.85 12.73 30.90
N TRP A 182 2.15 12.53 31.09
CA TRP A 182 3.16 13.55 30.82
C TRP A 182 3.22 13.90 29.33
N ALA A 183 3.26 12.90 28.45
CA ALA A 183 3.34 13.07 27.00
C ALA A 183 2.15 13.88 26.45
N ARG A 184 0.93 13.67 26.98
CA ARG A 184 -0.26 14.47 26.63
C ARG A 184 -0.08 15.98 26.87
N LYS A 185 0.68 16.35 27.91
CA LYS A 185 0.87 17.74 28.35
C LYS A 185 2.06 18.43 27.69
N GLN A 186 2.95 17.69 27.05
CA GLN A 186 4.15 18.27 26.45
C GLN A 186 3.84 19.05 25.18
N THR A 187 4.66 20.05 24.89
CA THR A 187 4.68 20.70 23.58
C THR A 187 5.64 19.94 22.67
N ALA A 188 5.08 19.33 21.62
CA ALA A 188 5.87 18.62 20.63
C ALA A 188 6.23 19.56 19.47
N ARG A 189 7.49 19.51 19.03
CA ARG A 189 7.88 20.18 17.78
C ARG A 189 7.36 19.35 16.60
N PRO A 190 6.88 20.00 15.51
CA PRO A 190 6.48 19.29 14.31
C PRO A 190 7.58 18.36 13.76
N GLY A 191 7.18 17.16 13.34
CA GLY A 191 8.06 16.14 12.77
C GLY A 191 8.84 15.30 13.79
N THR A 192 8.65 15.50 15.10
CA THR A 192 9.37 14.73 16.14
C THR A 192 8.66 13.42 16.51
N LYS A 193 9.41 12.43 17.01
CA LYS A 193 8.85 11.18 17.57
C LYS A 193 7.80 11.45 18.66
N MET A 194 7.99 12.52 19.45
CA MET A 194 7.02 12.99 20.44
C MET A 194 5.69 13.41 19.80
N GLU A 195 5.72 14.18 18.71
CA GLU A 195 4.49 14.59 18.02
C GLU A 195 3.74 13.37 17.46
N THR A 196 4.47 12.40 16.90
CA THR A 196 3.90 11.15 16.39
C THR A 196 3.24 10.34 17.51
N LEU A 197 3.91 10.19 18.67
CA LEU A 197 3.32 9.55 19.84
C LEU A 197 2.07 10.28 20.34
N GLN A 198 2.08 11.61 20.37
CA GLN A 198 0.91 12.38 20.79
C GLN A 198 -0.28 12.20 19.84
N LYS A 199 -0.06 12.15 18.52
CA LYS A 199 -1.12 11.88 17.54
C LYS A 199 -1.74 10.50 17.78
N TYR A 200 -0.92 9.48 18.02
CA TYR A 200 -1.38 8.15 18.39
C TYR A 200 -2.26 8.15 19.65
N ILE A 201 -1.76 8.76 20.73
CA ILE A 201 -2.49 8.84 22.01
C ILE A 201 -3.86 9.52 21.82
N ARG A 202 -3.90 10.66 21.13
CA ARG A 202 -5.15 11.39 20.89
C ARG A 202 -6.16 10.56 20.09
N ARG A 203 -5.72 9.84 19.07
CA ARG A 203 -6.58 8.94 18.29
C ARG A 203 -7.14 7.81 19.17
N ARG A 204 -6.29 7.10 19.91
CA ARG A 204 -6.72 6.00 20.81
C ARG A 204 -7.65 6.48 21.91
N ASP A 205 -7.39 7.66 22.48
CA ASP A 205 -8.27 8.29 23.46
C ASP A 205 -9.66 8.58 22.85
N ALA A 206 -9.72 9.07 21.60
CA ALA A 206 -10.98 9.31 20.89
C ALA A 206 -11.74 8.01 20.57
N GLU A 207 -11.04 6.93 20.20
CA GLU A 207 -11.63 5.60 19.98
C GLU A 207 -12.28 5.07 21.26
N MET A 208 -11.56 5.11 22.38
CA MET A 208 -12.07 4.66 23.69
C MET A 208 -13.30 5.46 24.14
N LEU A 209 -13.30 6.78 23.89
CA LEU A 209 -14.47 7.61 24.16
C LEU A 209 -15.65 7.24 23.26
N SER A 210 -15.42 6.97 21.97
CA SER A 210 -16.48 6.58 21.03
C SER A 210 -17.07 5.20 21.34
N GLU A 211 -16.27 4.25 21.81
CA GLU A 211 -16.70 2.89 22.15
C GLU A 211 -17.45 2.86 23.50
N SER A 212 -17.17 3.82 24.39
CA SER A 212 -17.89 4.00 25.65
C SER A 212 -19.22 4.76 25.53
N ALA A 213 -19.57 5.27 24.35
CA ALA A 213 -20.81 5.99 24.13
C ALA A 213 -22.00 5.01 24.02
N PRO A 214 -23.13 5.25 24.72
CA PRO A 214 -24.33 4.42 24.56
C PRO A 214 -24.85 4.52 23.12
N PRO A 215 -25.48 3.45 22.57
CA PRO A 215 -26.02 3.49 21.21
C PRO A 215 -27.08 4.59 21.14
N ALA A 216 -26.80 5.63 20.35
CA ALA A 216 -27.79 6.65 20.03
C ALA A 216 -28.88 6.01 19.16
N ASP A 217 -30.10 6.07 19.67
CA ASP A 217 -31.33 5.61 19.01
C ASP A 217 -31.45 6.32 17.65
N VAL A 218 -31.39 5.57 16.56
CA VAL A 218 -31.53 6.11 15.20
C VAL A 218 -33.01 6.34 14.94
N THR A 219 -33.55 7.44 15.46
CA THR A 219 -34.88 7.93 15.05
C THR A 219 -34.75 8.55 13.68
N GLN A 220 -35.01 7.74 12.66
CA GLN A 220 -35.07 8.11 11.25
C GLN A 220 -36.40 8.83 10.95
N PRO A 221 -36.44 10.12 10.56
CA PRO A 221 -37.66 10.71 10.02
C PRO A 221 -37.77 10.29 8.55
N SER A 222 -38.76 9.44 8.27
CA SER A 222 -39.26 9.16 6.93
C SER A 222 -39.75 10.46 6.28
N SER A 223 -39.27 10.77 5.08
CA SER A 223 -39.83 11.81 4.24
C SER A 223 -39.78 11.34 2.79
N GLN A 224 -40.86 10.67 2.41
CA GLN A 224 -41.27 10.39 1.04
C GLN A 224 -41.86 11.67 0.42
N PRO A 225 -41.64 11.94 -0.87
CA PRO A 225 -42.79 12.25 -1.71
C PRO A 225 -42.78 11.49 -3.06
N GLU A 226 -43.98 11.11 -3.48
CA GLU A 226 -44.36 10.48 -4.76
C GLU A 226 -44.83 11.56 -5.80
N PRO A 227 -45.22 11.28 -7.07
CA PRO A 227 -44.45 11.69 -8.24
C PRO A 227 -45.24 12.39 -9.40
N LEU A 228 -44.51 12.65 -10.53
CA LEU A 228 -44.93 12.78 -11.97
C LEU A 228 -45.39 14.17 -12.54
N PRO A 229 -45.46 14.38 -13.89
CA PRO A 229 -44.87 13.68 -15.07
C PRO A 229 -44.30 14.60 -16.21
N SER A 230 -43.74 13.94 -17.25
CA SER A 230 -43.78 14.28 -18.70
C SER A 230 -42.47 14.74 -19.36
N ALA A 231 -41.89 13.90 -20.23
CA ALA A 231 -42.04 14.03 -21.69
C ALA A 231 -41.24 12.95 -22.45
N THR A 232 -41.96 12.32 -23.36
CA THR A 232 -41.63 11.25 -24.31
C THR A 232 -40.50 11.58 -25.29
N ARG A 233 -39.61 10.61 -25.57
CA ARG A 233 -39.15 10.37 -26.95
C ARG A 233 -38.74 8.90 -27.23
N ALA A 234 -39.55 8.31 -28.09
CA ALA A 234 -39.43 7.17 -29.02
C ALA A 234 -38.19 6.22 -29.01
N ALA A 235 -38.53 4.94 -29.24
CA ALA A 235 -37.73 3.72 -29.20
C ALA A 235 -37.00 3.34 -30.50
N ALA A 236 -35.94 2.52 -30.36
CA ALA A 236 -35.63 1.24 -31.07
C ALA A 236 -34.12 0.90 -31.03
N PRO A 237 -33.67 -0.37 -31.09
CA PRO A 237 -34.19 -1.59 -30.45
C PRO A 237 -33.15 -2.30 -29.55
N GLU A 238 -33.66 -3.36 -28.91
CA GLU A 238 -33.16 -4.16 -27.79
C GLU A 238 -31.81 -4.87 -27.98
N GLN A 239 -31.00 -4.84 -26.91
CA GLN A 239 -30.23 -6.01 -26.46
C GLN A 239 -30.65 -6.32 -25.02
N ARG A 240 -31.21 -7.53 -24.83
CA ARG A 240 -31.77 -8.04 -23.58
C ARG A 240 -30.77 -7.90 -22.41
N PRO A 241 -31.12 -7.27 -21.27
CA PRO A 241 -30.38 -7.50 -20.04
C PRO A 241 -30.66 -8.92 -19.57
N LEU A 242 -29.61 -9.73 -19.45
CA LEU A 242 -29.67 -11.04 -18.82
C LEU A 242 -30.24 -10.93 -17.40
N SER A 243 -31.12 -11.86 -17.07
CA SER A 243 -32.01 -11.89 -15.91
C SER A 243 -31.28 -11.77 -14.56
N THR A 244 -31.84 -10.92 -13.70
CA THR A 244 -31.43 -10.57 -12.33
C THR A 244 -31.32 -11.77 -11.35
N GLU A 245 -31.86 -12.94 -11.70
CA GLU A 245 -31.97 -14.09 -10.79
C GLU A 245 -30.67 -14.89 -10.58
N GLU A 246 -29.65 -14.72 -11.43
CA GLU A 246 -28.44 -15.55 -11.35
C GLU A 246 -27.26 -14.92 -10.58
N LEU A 247 -27.41 -13.65 -10.15
CA LEU A 247 -26.34 -12.93 -9.45
C LEU A 247 -26.42 -13.17 -7.94
N LEU A 248 -25.59 -14.10 -7.46
CA LEU A 248 -25.39 -14.45 -6.05
C LEU A 248 -24.61 -13.35 -5.29
N LEU A 249 -25.15 -12.13 -5.21
CA LEU A 249 -24.49 -11.00 -4.53
C LEU A 249 -25.40 -10.39 -3.44
N PRO A 250 -24.92 -10.13 -2.22
CA PRO A 250 -25.69 -9.38 -1.22
C PRO A 250 -26.08 -7.99 -1.73
N GLU A 251 -27.24 -7.48 -1.31
CA GLU A 251 -27.79 -6.21 -1.81
C GLU A 251 -26.85 -5.01 -1.58
N GLY A 252 -26.25 -4.91 -0.40
CA GLY A 252 -25.28 -3.83 -0.10
C GLY A 252 -24.02 -3.86 -0.97
N TRP A 253 -23.69 -5.01 -1.57
CA TRP A 253 -22.56 -5.17 -2.47
C TRP A 253 -22.93 -4.81 -3.92
N ARG A 254 -24.19 -4.99 -4.33
CA ARG A 254 -24.66 -4.55 -5.66
C ARG A 254 -24.60 -3.03 -5.84
N GLN A 255 -24.81 -2.29 -4.75
CA GLN A 255 -24.85 -0.82 -4.76
C GLN A 255 -23.45 -0.19 -4.74
N THR A 256 -22.44 -0.92 -4.25
CA THR A 256 -21.08 -0.41 -4.05
C THR A 256 -20.08 -0.94 -5.06
N LEU A 257 -20.32 -2.10 -5.67
CA LEU A 257 -19.47 -2.65 -6.73
C LEU A 257 -19.86 -2.13 -8.12
N PRO A 258 -18.88 -1.85 -9.01
CA PRO A 258 -19.13 -1.62 -10.43
C PRO A 258 -19.86 -2.82 -11.07
N LYS A 259 -20.82 -2.55 -11.97
CA LYS A 259 -21.69 -3.59 -12.57
C LYS A 259 -20.89 -4.67 -13.31
N GLU A 260 -19.76 -4.28 -13.90
CA GLU A 260 -18.82 -5.14 -14.61
C GLU A 260 -18.20 -6.20 -13.68
N GLN A 261 -18.20 -5.95 -12.37
CA GLN A 261 -17.61 -6.82 -11.36
C GLN A 261 -18.62 -7.77 -10.72
N HIS A 262 -19.93 -7.49 -10.83
CA HIS A 262 -20.97 -8.26 -10.14
C HIS A 262 -20.95 -9.75 -10.49
N LEU A 263 -20.77 -10.08 -11.77
CA LEU A 263 -20.86 -11.46 -12.26
C LEU A 263 -19.65 -12.32 -11.84
N TRP A 264 -18.45 -11.76 -11.83
CA TRP A 264 -17.28 -12.52 -11.39
C TRP A 264 -17.23 -12.64 -9.86
N VAL A 265 -17.53 -11.55 -9.14
CA VAL A 265 -17.52 -11.53 -7.66
C VAL A 265 -18.57 -12.49 -7.10
N SER A 266 -19.80 -12.49 -7.65
CA SER A 266 -20.85 -13.41 -7.24
C SER A 266 -20.45 -14.88 -7.41
N LYS A 267 -19.79 -15.24 -8.51
CA LYS A 267 -19.32 -16.61 -8.76
C LYS A 267 -18.10 -17.00 -7.95
N ALA A 268 -17.23 -16.04 -7.65
CA ALA A 268 -15.97 -16.29 -6.95
C ALA A 268 -16.15 -16.45 -5.43
N LEU A 269 -16.98 -15.59 -4.84
CA LEU A 269 -17.07 -15.47 -3.39
C LEU A 269 -18.31 -16.15 -2.80
N PHE A 270 -19.36 -16.39 -3.58
CA PHE A 270 -20.64 -16.84 -3.05
C PHE A 270 -21.11 -18.14 -3.71
N THR A 271 -21.73 -18.99 -2.89
CA THR A 271 -22.41 -20.22 -3.29
C THR A 271 -23.74 -20.32 -2.55
N ARG A 272 -24.66 -21.15 -3.02
CA ARG A 272 -25.87 -21.49 -2.25
C ARG A 272 -25.58 -22.67 -1.33
N ASP A 273 -25.96 -22.56 -0.07
CA ASP A 273 -25.89 -23.69 0.86
C ASP A 273 -27.04 -24.68 0.63
N LYS A 274 -27.07 -25.78 1.41
CA LYS A 274 -28.11 -26.82 1.33
C LYS A 274 -29.53 -26.30 1.63
N SER A 275 -29.65 -25.09 2.18
CA SER A 275 -30.92 -24.41 2.47
C SER A 275 -31.27 -23.32 1.44
N GLY A 276 -30.46 -23.16 0.39
CA GLY A 276 -30.66 -22.18 -0.68
C GLY A 276 -30.20 -20.76 -0.34
N ARG A 277 -29.66 -20.53 0.87
CA ARG A 277 -29.15 -19.23 1.31
C ARG A 277 -27.75 -18.96 0.76
N LEU A 278 -27.44 -17.68 0.54
CA LEU A 278 -26.12 -17.24 0.09
C LEU A 278 -25.09 -17.45 1.19
N ALA A 279 -24.09 -18.27 0.93
CA ALA A 279 -22.97 -18.55 1.82
C ALA A 279 -21.64 -18.30 1.11
N LEU A 280 -20.66 -17.82 1.86
CA LEU A 280 -19.29 -17.63 1.36
C LEU A 280 -18.68 -18.97 0.95
N THR A 281 -17.89 -18.97 -0.13
CA THR A 281 -17.13 -20.14 -0.56
C THR A 281 -16.15 -20.57 0.54
N LYS A 282 -16.23 -21.83 0.98
CA LYS A 282 -15.40 -22.38 2.07
C LYS A 282 -13.89 -22.37 1.76
N ASN A 283 -13.52 -22.31 0.48
CA ASN A 283 -12.15 -22.22 0.00
C ASN A 283 -11.87 -20.81 -0.54
N LEU A 284 -11.99 -19.79 0.32
CA LEU A 284 -11.61 -18.42 0.00
C LEU A 284 -10.13 -18.38 -0.37
N ARG A 285 -9.85 -18.36 -1.67
CA ARG A 285 -8.51 -18.05 -2.18
C ARG A 285 -8.32 -16.55 -2.03
N LEU A 286 -7.56 -16.15 -1.02
CA LEU A 286 -7.08 -14.77 -0.88
C LEU A 286 -6.20 -14.45 -2.09
N TRP A 287 -6.77 -13.77 -3.08
CA TRP A 287 -6.04 -13.35 -4.25
C TRP A 287 -5.36 -12.01 -4.00
N TRP A 288 -4.04 -11.96 -4.11
CA TRP A 288 -3.30 -10.71 -4.20
C TRP A 288 -3.64 -9.94 -5.48
N HIS A 289 -4.04 -10.68 -6.54
CA HIS A 289 -4.58 -10.14 -7.80
C HIS A 289 -5.82 -10.95 -8.20
N PRO A 290 -7.04 -10.42 -7.98
CA PRO A 290 -8.25 -11.14 -8.33
C PRO A 290 -8.35 -11.34 -9.85
N PRO A 291 -8.85 -12.50 -10.31
CA PRO A 291 -9.10 -12.70 -11.74
C PRO A 291 -10.12 -11.65 -12.23
N GLY A 292 -9.68 -10.79 -13.13
CA GLY A 292 -10.55 -9.76 -13.73
C GLY A 292 -11.71 -10.36 -14.52
N PRO A 293 -12.75 -9.55 -14.83
CA PRO A 293 -13.84 -10.00 -15.68
C PRO A 293 -13.28 -10.53 -17.00
N ARG A 294 -13.74 -11.73 -17.42
CA ARG A 294 -13.31 -12.30 -18.69
C ARG A 294 -13.75 -11.35 -19.82
N PRO A 295 -12.89 -11.05 -20.80
CA PRO A 295 -13.30 -10.28 -21.96
C PRO A 295 -14.51 -10.97 -22.59
N LEU A 296 -15.59 -10.22 -22.83
CA LEU A 296 -16.71 -10.75 -23.59
C LEU A 296 -16.19 -11.17 -24.98
N PRO A 297 -16.65 -12.32 -25.52
CA PRO A 297 -16.22 -12.75 -26.83
C PRO A 297 -16.53 -11.65 -27.84
N THR A 298 -15.48 -11.08 -28.43
CA THR A 298 -15.62 -10.20 -29.58
C THR A 298 -16.32 -11.00 -30.66
N VAL A 299 -17.54 -10.61 -31.01
CA VAL A 299 -18.23 -11.15 -32.17
C VAL A 299 -17.36 -10.79 -33.37
N ALA A 300 -16.60 -11.77 -33.86
CA ALA A 300 -15.92 -11.66 -35.12
C ALA A 300 -17.00 -11.48 -36.18
N VAL A 301 -17.11 -10.26 -36.71
CA VAL A 301 -17.85 -10.01 -37.94
C VAL A 301 -17.10 -10.77 -39.02
N LEU A 302 -17.60 -11.98 -39.33
CA LEU A 302 -17.22 -12.73 -40.51
C LEU A 302 -17.62 -11.90 -41.72
N ALA A 303 -16.64 -11.23 -42.33
CA ALA A 303 -16.77 -10.76 -43.69
C ALA A 303 -16.74 -11.99 -44.61
N SER A 304 -17.92 -12.50 -44.94
CA SER A 304 -18.10 -13.46 -46.01
C SER A 304 -18.10 -12.73 -47.35
N ARG A 305 -17.11 -13.10 -48.17
CA ARG A 305 -17.03 -13.12 -49.64
C ARG A 305 -17.34 -11.85 -50.43
#